data_AF-A0A356WCC0-F1
#
_entry.id   AF-A0A356WCC0-F1
#
_cell.length_a   1.000
_cell.length_b   1.000
_cell.length_c   1.000
_cell.angle_alpha   90.00
_cell.angle_beta   90.00
_cell.angle_gamma   90.00
#
_symmetry.space_group_name_H-M   'P 1'
#
loop_
_entity.id
_entity.type
_entity.pdbx_description
1 polymer ?
#
loop_
_entity_poly.entity_id
_entity_poly.type
_entity_poly.pdbx_seq_one_letter_code
_entity_poly.pdbx_strand_id
1 'polypeptide(L)'
;MDRRVVFTPSGLDGVVQDGITVLEAARQLGADIDSVCGGRGICGRCQITPSVGVFAKWGITATPESLSGPAETETNYRAKRALVPGNRLGCAARICGDVVIDVPAISQVHKQIVRKDLDLEPITVDPSFSLFYLMIPEAQLGDSVSAADALAEAVATQHKRTAPSVARRALSSLHSAMAKAEGEVTVAVRHTQDGDQIVAAWPGYVDAAYGIAVDVGSTTVAGHLCELKSGEIVGSYGLMNPQIRFGEDLMSRVSYVMMNPGGDVELTTAIRAALNEMIGGLVSQADVELERVLEITIVGNPIMHHIVLGIDPTPLGMAPFVLATNESVSGWATELDLKLPNASYYVGPCIAGHVGADTAAAILAEGPHRSKEMQLLVDIGTNAEIVLGNTEKQFAASSPTGPAFEGAQISAGQRATAGAIEHVRIDRETLEPRVKVIGSELWSNEPGFIES
;
A
#
# COMPACT_ATOMS: atom_id res chain seq x y z
N MET A 1 -5.02 36.58 16.19
CA MET A 1 -3.89 36.13 15.37
C MET A 1 -4.42 35.00 14.52
N ASP A 2 -4.00 34.94 13.27
CA ASP A 2 -4.45 33.87 12.40
C ASP A 2 -3.38 32.79 12.33
N ARG A 3 -3.79 31.54 12.13
CA ARG A 3 -2.95 30.34 12.12
C ARG A 3 -3.10 29.63 10.78
N ARG A 4 -2.00 29.14 10.24
CA ARG A 4 -2.03 28.34 9.01
C ARG A 4 -2.30 26.89 9.35
N VAL A 5 -3.27 26.30 8.66
CA VAL A 5 -3.68 24.90 8.84
C VAL A 5 -3.64 24.19 7.50
N VAL A 6 -3.11 22.97 7.51
CA VAL A 6 -3.10 22.07 6.35
C VAL A 6 -3.80 20.76 6.72
N PHE A 7 -4.75 20.32 5.91
CA PHE A 7 -5.43 19.03 6.05
C PHE A 7 -4.91 18.01 5.04
N THR A 8 -4.33 16.93 5.55
CA THR A 8 -3.93 15.75 4.77
C THR A 8 -5.00 14.66 4.94
N PRO A 9 -5.32 13.87 3.92
CA PRO A 9 -4.68 13.83 2.58
C PRO A 9 -5.20 14.85 1.57
N SER A 10 -6.23 15.63 1.90
CA SER A 10 -6.92 16.50 0.93
C SER A 10 -6.03 17.58 0.30
N GLY A 11 -4.91 17.91 0.94
CA GLY A 11 -4.01 18.99 0.52
C GLY A 11 -4.57 20.40 0.79
N LEU A 12 -5.81 20.50 1.30
CA LEU A 12 -6.47 21.76 1.60
C LEU A 12 -5.68 22.54 2.66
N ASP A 13 -5.27 23.75 2.30
CA ASP A 13 -4.57 24.67 3.18
C ASP A 13 -5.29 26.01 3.29
N GLY A 14 -5.10 26.67 4.42
CA GLY A 14 -5.69 27.98 4.65
C GLY A 14 -5.31 28.59 5.98
N VAL A 15 -5.78 29.81 6.17
CA VAL A 15 -5.54 30.61 7.37
C VAL A 15 -6.85 30.72 8.15
N VAL A 16 -6.81 30.37 9.43
CA VAL A 16 -7.98 30.36 10.31
C VAL A 16 -7.72 31.13 11.60
N GLN A 17 -8.78 31.50 12.30
CA GLN A 17 -8.66 32.22 13.57
C GLN A 17 -8.06 31.32 14.66
N ASP A 18 -7.13 31.87 15.46
CA ASP A 18 -6.58 31.19 16.64
C ASP A 18 -7.68 30.77 17.63
N GLY A 19 -7.55 29.55 18.17
CA GLY A 19 -8.42 28.98 19.18
C GLY A 19 -9.67 28.28 18.67
N ILE A 20 -9.98 28.33 17.35
CA ILE A 20 -11.10 27.54 16.80
C ILE A 20 -10.80 26.04 16.85
N THR A 21 -11.84 25.22 16.81
CA THR A 21 -11.67 23.76 16.78
C THR A 21 -11.20 23.29 15.41
N VAL A 22 -10.51 22.15 15.37
CA VAL A 22 -10.08 21.51 14.12
C VAL A 22 -11.28 21.22 13.21
N LEU A 23 -12.43 20.83 13.77
CA LEU A 23 -13.65 20.58 13.01
C LEU A 23 -14.23 21.86 12.39
N GLU A 24 -14.16 22.99 13.10
CA GLU A 24 -14.57 24.29 12.54
C GLU A 24 -13.64 24.72 11.41
N ALA A 25 -12.32 24.59 11.60
CA ALA A 25 -11.34 24.84 10.56
C ALA A 25 -11.58 23.97 9.32
N ALA A 26 -11.85 22.67 9.52
CA ALA A 26 -12.16 21.74 8.43
C ALA A 26 -13.39 22.18 7.64
N ARG A 27 -14.46 22.63 8.30
CA ARG A 27 -15.67 23.15 7.62
C ARG A 27 -15.41 24.42 6.83
N GLN A 28 -14.56 25.32 7.33
CA GLN A 28 -14.20 26.55 6.63
C GLN A 28 -13.36 26.27 5.37
N LEU A 29 -12.44 25.30 5.47
CA LEU A 29 -11.51 24.97 4.38
C LEU A 29 -12.04 23.85 3.46
N GLY A 30 -13.17 23.23 3.79
CA GLY A 30 -13.78 22.16 2.99
C GLY A 30 -13.15 20.77 3.21
N ALA A 31 -12.41 20.56 4.31
CA ALA A 31 -11.81 19.27 4.61
C ALA A 31 -12.85 18.23 5.09
N ASP A 32 -12.73 17.01 4.57
CA ASP A 32 -13.72 15.94 4.78
C ASP A 32 -13.56 15.27 6.16
N ILE A 33 -14.21 15.82 7.18
CA ILE A 33 -14.28 15.25 8.53
C ILE A 33 -15.74 14.92 8.91
N ASP A 34 -16.03 13.64 9.14
CA ASP A 34 -17.33 13.15 9.59
C ASP A 34 -17.67 13.71 10.98
N SER A 35 -18.85 14.33 11.08
CA SER A 35 -19.35 14.93 12.30
C SER A 35 -20.85 14.69 12.54
N VAL A 36 -21.31 13.43 12.50
CA VAL A 36 -22.72 13.05 12.81
C VAL A 36 -23.28 13.58 14.14
N CYS A 37 -22.44 13.82 15.15
CA CYS A 37 -22.90 14.35 16.43
C CYS A 37 -22.92 15.88 16.50
N GLY A 38 -22.56 16.58 15.42
CA GLY A 38 -22.51 18.05 15.37
C GLY A 38 -21.39 18.69 16.22
N GLY A 39 -20.36 17.92 16.60
CA GLY A 39 -19.24 18.42 17.40
C GLY A 39 -19.39 18.25 18.92
N ARG A 40 -20.34 17.43 19.37
CA ARG A 40 -20.60 17.17 20.81
C ARG A 40 -19.58 16.24 21.50
N GLY A 41 -18.59 15.71 20.77
CA GLY A 41 -17.55 14.84 21.36
C GLY A 41 -18.00 13.43 21.77
N ILE A 42 -19.16 12.96 21.31
CA ILE A 42 -19.76 11.68 21.76
C ILE A 42 -19.70 10.53 20.75
N CYS A 43 -19.35 10.78 19.49
CA CYS A 43 -19.41 9.75 18.43
C CYS A 43 -18.04 9.17 18.01
N GLY A 44 -16.95 9.90 18.26
CA GLY A 44 -15.59 9.50 17.84
C GLY A 44 -15.40 9.36 16.34
N ARG A 45 -16.22 10.05 15.53
CA ARG A 45 -16.08 10.02 14.06
C ARG A 45 -15.20 11.14 13.51
N CYS A 46 -15.04 12.24 14.23
CA CYS A 46 -14.16 13.34 13.85
C CYS A 46 -12.72 13.12 14.37
N GLN A 47 -12.22 11.88 14.36
CA GLN A 47 -10.86 11.63 14.83
C GLN A 47 -9.85 12.27 13.88
N ILE A 48 -8.84 12.94 14.41
CA ILE A 48 -7.72 13.54 13.66
C ILE A 48 -6.40 13.09 14.27
N THR A 49 -5.36 13.01 13.46
CA THR A 49 -3.99 12.75 13.91
C THR A 49 -3.20 14.05 13.81
N PRO A 50 -2.75 14.64 14.94
CA PRO A 50 -1.85 15.80 14.90
C PRO A 50 -0.50 15.39 14.32
N SER A 51 0.01 16.13 13.33
CA SER A 51 1.36 15.93 12.79
C SER A 51 2.31 16.96 13.41
N VAL A 52 3.37 16.47 14.06
CA VAL A 52 4.40 17.27 14.72
C VAL A 52 5.69 17.14 13.93
N GLY A 53 6.40 18.24 13.71
CA GLY A 53 7.64 18.26 12.94
C GLY A 53 7.79 19.51 12.08
N VAL A 54 8.89 19.54 11.32
CA VAL A 54 9.19 20.57 10.33
C VAL A 54 8.76 20.08 8.96
N PHE A 55 7.80 20.78 8.36
CA PHE A 55 7.24 20.46 7.05
C PHE A 55 7.65 21.50 6.01
N ALA A 56 8.78 21.25 5.34
CA ALA A 56 9.38 22.18 4.37
C ALA A 56 8.40 22.66 3.28
N LYS A 57 7.62 21.72 2.71
CA LYS A 57 6.67 21.99 1.62
C LYS A 57 5.62 23.03 2.00
N TRP A 58 5.12 22.98 3.23
CA TRP A 58 4.13 23.95 3.72
C TRP A 58 4.78 25.11 4.49
N GLY A 59 6.09 25.07 4.75
CA GLY A 59 6.76 26.08 5.58
C GLY A 59 6.20 26.14 7.00
N ILE A 60 5.73 25.00 7.54
CA ILE A 60 5.13 24.89 8.87
C ILE A 60 6.08 24.12 9.79
N THR A 61 6.30 24.67 10.98
CA THR A 61 6.88 23.93 12.10
C THR A 61 5.77 23.70 13.12
N ALA A 62 5.23 22.48 13.14
CA ALA A 62 4.17 22.10 14.07
C ALA A 62 4.80 21.50 15.33
N THR A 63 4.42 22.00 16.50
CA THR A 63 4.84 21.46 17.80
C THR A 63 3.65 20.81 18.50
N PRO A 64 3.87 20.04 19.60
CA PRO A 64 2.75 19.51 20.39
C PRO A 64 1.79 20.60 20.90
N GLU A 65 2.28 21.84 21.05
CA GLU A 65 1.52 23.01 21.46
C GLU A 65 0.77 23.69 20.30
N SER A 66 0.98 23.27 19.04
CA SER A 66 0.19 23.75 17.90
C SER A 66 -1.29 23.38 18.01
N LEU A 67 -1.63 22.38 18.83
CA LEU A 67 -2.98 22.13 19.31
C LEU A 67 -3.07 22.31 20.83
N SER A 68 -4.23 22.73 21.33
CA SER A 68 -4.53 22.74 22.77
C SER A 68 -4.32 21.35 23.36
N GLY A 69 -4.01 21.21 24.65
CA GLY A 69 -3.95 19.89 25.31
C GLY A 69 -5.26 19.07 25.19
N PRO A 70 -5.24 17.76 25.56
CA PRO A 70 -6.45 16.94 25.55
C PRO A 70 -7.57 17.57 26.37
N ALA A 71 -8.72 17.76 25.73
CA ALA A 71 -9.91 18.28 26.40
C ALA A 71 -10.50 17.21 27.34
N GLU A 72 -11.29 17.65 28.32
CA GLU A 72 -11.99 16.72 29.23
C GLU A 72 -12.87 15.70 28.48
N THR A 73 -13.46 16.12 27.36
CA THR A 73 -14.25 15.27 26.47
C THR A 73 -13.44 14.15 25.81
N GLU A 74 -12.13 14.33 25.63
CA GLU A 74 -11.22 13.32 25.10
C GLU A 74 -10.75 12.38 26.22
N THR A 75 -10.40 12.92 27.38
CA THR A 75 -9.95 12.13 28.54
C THR A 75 -11.04 11.21 29.08
N ASN A 76 -12.28 11.71 29.13
CA ASN A 76 -13.45 10.97 29.60
C ASN A 76 -14.21 10.27 28.46
N TYR A 77 -13.60 10.15 27.29
CA TYR A 77 -14.24 9.52 26.15
C TYR A 77 -14.51 8.02 26.43
N ARG A 78 -15.77 7.62 26.37
CA ARG A 78 -16.27 6.27 26.72
C ARG A 78 -17.27 5.72 25.70
N ALA A 79 -17.27 6.25 24.48
CA ALA A 79 -18.21 5.82 23.45
C ALA A 79 -17.77 4.52 22.74
N LYS A 80 -18.71 3.91 22.03
CA LYS A 80 -18.54 2.60 21.36
C LYS A 80 -17.35 2.55 20.39
N ARG A 81 -17.03 3.67 19.74
CA ARG A 81 -15.90 3.75 18.80
C ARG A 81 -14.69 4.30 19.53
N ALA A 82 -13.74 3.44 19.89
CA ALA A 82 -12.53 3.83 20.61
C ALA A 82 -11.70 4.86 19.82
N LEU A 83 -11.00 5.73 20.55
CA LEU A 83 -9.99 6.60 19.97
C LEU A 83 -8.74 5.77 19.67
N VAL A 84 -8.24 5.88 18.44
CA VAL A 84 -6.95 5.27 18.08
C VAL A 84 -5.85 5.97 18.90
N PRO A 85 -4.86 5.25 19.46
CA PRO A 85 -3.77 5.88 20.20
C PRO A 85 -3.08 6.98 19.37
N GLY A 86 -2.92 8.17 19.97
CA GLY A 86 -2.38 9.36 19.29
C GLY A 86 -3.42 10.22 18.57
N ASN A 87 -4.61 9.68 18.27
CA ASN A 87 -5.69 10.45 17.66
C ASN A 87 -6.42 11.31 18.68
N ARG A 88 -6.98 12.40 18.16
CA ARG A 88 -7.72 13.41 18.91
C ARG A 88 -9.09 13.67 18.31
N LEU A 89 -10.00 14.22 19.09
CA LEU A 89 -11.31 14.63 18.59
C LEU A 89 -11.19 16.00 17.93
N GLY A 90 -11.39 16.08 16.62
CA GLY A 90 -11.35 17.34 15.89
C GLY A 90 -12.35 18.38 16.39
N CYS A 91 -13.47 17.95 16.99
CA CYS A 91 -14.43 18.86 17.62
C CYS A 91 -14.02 19.39 19.00
N ALA A 92 -12.93 18.88 19.58
CA ALA A 92 -12.45 19.26 20.90
C ALA A 92 -11.05 19.89 20.85
N ALA A 93 -10.17 19.39 19.97
CA ALA A 93 -8.85 19.95 19.74
C ALA A 93 -8.96 21.36 19.15
N ARG A 94 -8.31 22.33 19.78
CA ARG A 94 -8.25 23.73 19.32
C ARG A 94 -6.91 24.03 18.70
N ILE A 95 -6.91 24.86 17.66
CA ILE A 95 -5.70 25.28 16.94
C ILE A 95 -5.06 26.45 17.68
N CYS A 96 -3.83 26.26 18.16
CA CYS A 96 -3.07 27.24 18.96
C CYS A 96 -1.78 27.71 18.25
N GLY A 97 -1.44 27.10 17.13
CA GLY A 97 -0.26 27.40 16.32
C GLY A 97 -0.47 26.90 14.89
N ASP A 98 0.52 27.16 14.02
CA ASP A 98 0.50 26.59 12.67
C ASP A 98 0.61 25.06 12.78
N VAL A 99 -0.21 24.35 12.01
CA VAL A 99 -0.39 22.90 12.21
C VAL A 99 -0.71 22.16 10.93
N VAL A 100 -0.18 20.95 10.82
CA VAL A 100 -0.57 19.94 9.83
C VAL A 100 -1.42 18.90 10.53
N ILE A 101 -2.59 18.61 9.96
CA ILE A 101 -3.57 17.70 10.53
C ILE A 101 -3.85 16.59 9.52
N ASP A 102 -3.63 15.36 9.93
CA ASP A 102 -4.02 14.17 9.19
C ASP A 102 -5.45 13.76 9.57
N VAL A 103 -6.30 13.63 8.55
CA VAL A 103 -7.67 13.16 8.67
C VAL A 103 -7.70 11.68 8.25
N PRO A 104 -7.69 10.74 9.21
CA PRO A 104 -7.61 9.32 8.89
C PRO A 104 -8.86 8.85 8.15
N ALA A 105 -8.73 7.83 7.31
CA ALA A 105 -9.83 7.29 6.48
C ALA A 105 -11.08 6.89 7.29
N ILE A 106 -10.92 6.53 8.57
CA ILE A 106 -12.03 6.21 9.48
C ILE A 106 -12.95 7.41 9.79
N SER A 107 -12.44 8.62 9.56
CA SER A 107 -13.06 9.91 9.83
C SER A 107 -13.48 10.66 8.57
N GLN A 108 -13.12 10.18 7.38
CA GLN A 108 -13.57 10.76 6.11
C GLN A 108 -14.98 10.26 5.80
N VAL A 109 -15.87 11.15 5.33
CA VAL A 109 -17.23 10.78 4.94
C VAL A 109 -17.18 9.94 3.66
N HIS A 110 -16.30 10.29 2.73
CA HIS A 110 -16.12 9.57 1.47
C HIS A 110 -14.92 8.63 1.57
N LYS A 111 -15.19 7.33 1.77
CA LYS A 111 -14.14 6.31 1.61
C LYS A 111 -13.83 6.14 0.13
N GLN A 112 -12.67 6.60 -0.30
CA GLN A 112 -12.15 6.25 -1.63
C GLN A 112 -11.74 4.78 -1.62
N ILE A 113 -12.62 3.92 -2.10
CA ILE A 113 -12.30 2.53 -2.39
C ILE A 113 -11.79 2.51 -3.83
N VAL A 114 -10.47 2.48 -3.99
CA VAL A 114 -9.86 2.26 -5.32
C VAL A 114 -9.97 0.77 -5.61
N ARG A 115 -10.96 0.39 -6.42
CA ARG A 115 -11.09 -0.94 -7.00
C ARG A 115 -10.87 -0.82 -8.50
N LYS A 116 -9.77 -1.38 -8.98
CA LYS A 116 -9.60 -1.71 -10.39
C LYS A 116 -9.65 -3.22 -10.46
N ASP A 117 -10.73 -3.75 -11.03
CA ASP A 117 -10.74 -5.15 -11.44
C ASP A 117 -9.75 -5.29 -12.59
N LEU A 118 -8.80 -6.21 -12.44
CA LEU A 118 -7.79 -6.51 -13.46
C LEU A 118 -8.23 -7.76 -14.20
N ASP A 119 -8.43 -7.63 -15.51
CA ASP A 119 -8.58 -8.77 -16.41
C ASP A 119 -7.21 -9.02 -17.05
N LEU A 120 -6.47 -9.98 -16.50
CA LEU A 120 -5.14 -10.34 -17.00
C LEU A 120 -5.28 -11.39 -18.10
N GLU A 121 -4.47 -11.28 -19.15
CA GLU A 121 -4.31 -12.38 -20.09
C GLU A 121 -3.77 -13.63 -19.36
N PRO A 122 -4.10 -14.85 -19.83
CA PRO A 122 -3.61 -16.08 -19.23
C PRO A 122 -2.08 -16.10 -19.17
N ILE A 123 -1.53 -16.07 -17.96
CA ILE A 123 -0.10 -16.19 -17.72
C ILE A 123 0.29 -17.66 -17.55
N THR A 124 1.45 -18.04 -18.07
CA THR A 124 2.06 -19.33 -17.73
C THR A 124 2.61 -19.22 -16.31
N VAL A 125 2.04 -19.97 -15.38
CA VAL A 125 2.42 -19.94 -13.97
C VAL A 125 3.54 -20.93 -13.70
N ASP A 126 4.65 -20.43 -13.14
CA ASP A 126 5.78 -21.21 -12.64
C ASP A 126 6.09 -20.75 -11.21
N PRO A 127 5.33 -21.24 -10.21
CA PRO A 127 5.36 -20.68 -8.87
C PRO A 127 6.64 -21.10 -8.12
N SER A 128 7.18 -20.18 -7.33
CA SER A 128 8.34 -20.44 -6.47
C SER A 128 8.03 -21.39 -5.29
N PHE A 129 6.76 -21.81 -5.15
CA PHE A 129 6.28 -22.73 -4.14
C PHE A 129 5.41 -23.84 -4.72
N SER A 130 5.50 -25.04 -4.14
CA SER A 130 4.61 -26.17 -4.39
C SER A 130 3.98 -26.67 -3.09
N LEU A 131 2.73 -27.12 -3.17
CA LEU A 131 2.06 -27.85 -2.08
C LEU A 131 2.16 -29.36 -2.32
N PHE A 132 2.57 -30.10 -1.28
CA PHE A 132 2.60 -31.56 -1.29
C PHE A 132 1.73 -32.12 -0.18
N TYR A 133 0.69 -32.84 -0.57
CA TYR A 133 -0.13 -33.64 0.33
C TYR A 133 0.56 -34.96 0.65
N LEU A 134 0.67 -35.31 1.92
CA LEU A 134 1.47 -36.41 2.43
C LEU A 134 0.64 -37.25 3.40
N MET A 135 0.86 -38.56 3.35
CA MET A 135 0.41 -39.49 4.38
C MET A 135 1.58 -39.87 5.28
N ILE A 136 1.55 -39.46 6.54
CA ILE A 136 2.60 -39.72 7.52
C ILE A 136 2.15 -40.83 8.48
N PRO A 137 2.87 -41.96 8.57
CA PRO A 137 2.56 -43.02 9.52
C PRO A 137 2.59 -42.52 10.96
N GLU A 138 1.75 -43.09 11.82
CA GLU A 138 1.77 -42.82 13.25
C GLU A 138 3.09 -43.30 13.87
N ALA A 139 3.76 -42.42 14.63
CA ALA A 139 5.02 -42.74 15.28
C ALA A 139 4.83 -43.82 16.36
N GLN A 140 5.68 -44.84 16.35
CA GLN A 140 5.65 -45.93 17.32
C GLN A 140 6.74 -45.78 18.40
N LEU A 141 6.49 -46.41 19.55
CA LEU A 141 7.47 -46.44 20.63
C LEU A 141 8.75 -47.15 20.17
N GLY A 142 9.85 -46.40 20.05
CA GLY A 142 11.13 -46.90 19.54
C GLY A 142 11.60 -46.22 18.25
N ASP A 143 10.75 -45.43 17.60
CA ASP A 143 11.14 -44.61 16.46
C ASP A 143 12.12 -43.51 16.88
N SER A 144 13.15 -43.29 16.07
CA SER A 144 14.19 -42.27 16.29
C SER A 144 14.21 -41.17 15.21
N VAL A 145 13.29 -41.24 14.24
CA VAL A 145 13.22 -40.29 13.11
C VAL A 145 12.56 -39.01 13.58
N SER A 146 13.16 -37.87 13.23
CA SER A 146 12.58 -36.56 13.56
C SER A 146 11.37 -36.26 12.66
N ALA A 147 10.43 -35.44 13.13
CA ALA A 147 9.31 -34.97 12.30
C ALA A 147 9.77 -34.27 11.02
N ALA A 148 10.90 -33.56 11.08
CA ALA A 148 11.50 -32.90 9.93
C ALA A 148 11.97 -33.92 8.86
N ASP A 149 12.70 -34.95 9.28
CA ASP A 149 13.18 -36.00 8.39
C ASP A 149 12.02 -36.82 7.83
N ALA A 150 11.01 -37.12 8.65
CA ALA A 150 9.82 -37.85 8.23
C ALA A 150 9.05 -37.12 7.11
N LEU A 151 8.85 -35.80 7.26
CA LEU A 151 8.18 -35.00 6.24
C LEU A 151 9.02 -34.84 4.98
N ALA A 152 10.33 -34.59 5.11
CA ALA A 152 11.24 -34.47 3.97
C ALA A 152 11.31 -35.78 3.15
N GLU A 153 11.41 -36.92 3.83
CA GLU A 153 11.44 -38.24 3.19
C GLU A 153 10.07 -38.58 2.56
N ALA A 154 8.96 -38.18 3.19
CA ALA A 154 7.63 -38.35 2.61
C ALA A 154 7.47 -37.54 1.32
N VAL A 155 7.98 -36.32 1.25
CA VAL A 155 8.02 -35.54 -0.01
C VAL A 155 8.84 -36.29 -1.07
N ALA A 156 10.02 -36.81 -0.70
CA ALA A 156 10.88 -37.51 -1.64
C ALA A 156 10.25 -38.78 -2.21
N THR A 157 9.70 -39.62 -1.34
CA THR A 157 9.17 -40.94 -1.69
C THR A 157 7.80 -40.88 -2.35
N GLN A 158 6.86 -40.09 -1.83
CA GLN A 158 5.47 -40.05 -2.31
C GLN A 158 5.34 -39.22 -3.59
N HIS A 159 6.15 -38.16 -3.75
CA HIS A 159 6.09 -37.25 -4.90
C HIS A 159 7.29 -37.36 -5.85
N LYS A 160 8.20 -38.32 -5.63
CA LYS A 160 9.39 -38.58 -6.46
C LYS A 160 10.25 -37.32 -6.64
N ARG A 161 10.45 -36.58 -5.55
CA ARG A 161 11.29 -35.38 -5.49
C ARG A 161 12.59 -35.69 -4.75
N THR A 162 13.54 -34.76 -4.80
CA THR A 162 14.65 -34.75 -3.85
C THR A 162 14.12 -34.36 -2.48
N ALA A 163 14.62 -34.99 -1.41
CA ALA A 163 14.21 -34.64 -0.05
C ALA A 163 14.54 -33.16 0.24
N PRO A 164 13.53 -32.30 0.51
CA PRO A 164 13.76 -30.90 0.80
C PRO A 164 14.36 -30.76 2.21
N SER A 165 15.14 -29.70 2.40
CA SER A 165 15.51 -29.29 3.76
C SER A 165 14.29 -28.70 4.49
N VAL A 166 14.33 -28.61 5.82
CA VAL A 166 13.25 -27.97 6.58
C VAL A 166 13.72 -26.61 7.11
N ALA A 167 13.03 -25.55 6.72
CA ALA A 167 13.35 -24.21 7.18
C ALA A 167 13.11 -24.09 8.69
N ARG A 168 13.99 -23.38 9.40
CA ARG A 168 13.88 -23.17 10.86
C ARG A 168 12.50 -22.68 11.30
N ARG A 169 11.87 -21.83 10.49
CA ARG A 169 10.53 -21.28 10.74
C ARG A 169 9.41 -22.33 10.70
N ALA A 170 9.58 -23.38 9.91
CA ALA A 170 8.57 -24.43 9.77
C ALA A 170 8.56 -25.39 10.98
N LEU A 171 9.68 -25.50 11.71
CA LEU A 171 9.88 -26.49 12.78
C LEU A 171 8.79 -26.47 13.86
N SER A 172 8.29 -25.28 14.23
CA SER A 172 7.24 -25.14 15.25
C SER A 172 5.88 -25.66 14.78
N SER A 173 5.64 -25.71 13.46
CA SER A 173 4.36 -26.16 12.88
C SER A 173 4.28 -27.69 12.71
N LEU A 174 5.43 -28.38 12.56
CA LEU A 174 5.47 -29.77 12.09
C LEU A 174 4.65 -30.74 12.96
N HIS A 175 4.89 -30.75 14.29
CA HIS A 175 4.16 -31.66 15.18
C HIS A 175 2.66 -31.35 15.19
N SER A 176 2.29 -30.07 15.17
CA SER A 176 0.88 -29.68 15.18
C SER A 176 0.16 -30.05 13.88
N ALA A 177 0.89 -30.07 12.76
CA ALA A 177 0.40 -30.52 11.47
C ALA A 177 0.21 -32.03 11.44
N MET A 178 1.18 -32.80 11.96
CA MET A 178 1.11 -34.27 12.01
C MET A 178 0.12 -34.82 13.04
N ALA A 179 -0.08 -34.11 14.15
CA ALA A 179 -0.93 -34.59 15.26
C ALA A 179 -2.43 -34.49 14.96
N LYS A 180 -2.82 -33.70 13.96
CA LYS A 180 -4.21 -33.51 13.55
C LYS A 180 -4.42 -34.26 12.23
N ALA A 181 -5.59 -34.87 12.05
CA ALA A 181 -6.01 -35.58 10.83
C ALA A 181 -5.31 -36.93 10.54
N GLU A 182 -5.10 -37.80 11.53
CA GLU A 182 -4.72 -39.22 11.30
C GLU A 182 -3.46 -39.41 10.42
N GLY A 183 -2.52 -38.46 10.46
CA GLY A 183 -1.29 -38.50 9.66
C GLY A 183 -1.38 -37.82 8.29
N GLU A 184 -2.55 -37.28 7.91
CA GLU A 184 -2.70 -36.44 6.72
C GLU A 184 -2.07 -35.07 6.95
N VAL A 185 -1.12 -34.68 6.09
CA VAL A 185 -0.39 -33.41 6.21
C VAL A 185 -0.20 -32.80 4.83
N THR A 186 -0.34 -31.48 4.71
CA THR A 186 0.14 -30.75 3.54
C THR A 186 1.33 -29.88 3.92
N VAL A 187 2.41 -29.95 3.14
CA VAL A 187 3.59 -29.09 3.29
C VAL A 187 3.73 -28.13 2.13
N ALA A 188 4.15 -26.90 2.41
CA ALA A 188 4.60 -25.95 1.39
C ALA A 188 6.11 -26.05 1.24
N VAL A 189 6.56 -26.30 0.02
CA VAL A 189 7.98 -26.36 -0.36
C VAL A 189 8.31 -25.16 -1.22
N ARG A 190 9.29 -24.37 -0.79
CA ARG A 190 9.89 -23.28 -1.55
C ARG A 190 11.01 -23.82 -2.43
N HIS A 191 11.02 -23.42 -3.70
CA HIS A 191 12.05 -23.74 -4.67
C HIS A 191 13.04 -22.58 -4.76
N THR A 192 14.31 -22.84 -4.45
CA THR A 192 15.38 -21.84 -4.54
C THR A 192 16.58 -22.40 -5.31
N GLN A 193 17.50 -21.53 -5.74
CA GLN A 193 18.75 -21.98 -6.38
C GLN A 193 19.61 -22.84 -5.44
N ASP A 194 19.50 -22.63 -4.13
CA ASP A 194 20.24 -23.38 -3.10
C ASP A 194 19.56 -24.70 -2.71
N GLY A 195 18.39 -24.99 -3.30
CA GLY A 195 17.61 -26.21 -3.08
C GLY A 195 16.21 -25.97 -2.49
N ASP A 196 15.46 -27.07 -2.42
CA ASP A 196 14.08 -27.08 -1.94
C ASP A 196 14.02 -27.02 -0.40
N GLN A 197 13.08 -26.23 0.12
CA GLN A 197 12.88 -26.07 1.56
C GLN A 197 11.40 -26.16 1.95
N ILE A 198 11.05 -27.02 2.91
CA ILE A 198 9.74 -26.98 3.58
C ILE A 198 9.69 -25.72 4.45
N VAL A 199 8.74 -24.83 4.15
CA VAL A 199 8.57 -23.54 4.85
C VAL A 199 7.36 -23.49 5.77
N ALA A 200 6.37 -24.34 5.52
CA ALA A 200 5.15 -24.46 6.33
C ALA A 200 4.58 -25.88 6.23
N ALA A 201 3.86 -26.28 7.27
CA ALA A 201 3.12 -27.53 7.31
C ALA A 201 1.75 -27.30 7.95
N TRP A 202 0.73 -27.94 7.41
CA TRP A 202 -0.66 -27.86 7.90
C TRP A 202 -1.29 -29.25 7.97
N PRO A 203 -2.21 -29.46 8.90
CA PRO A 203 -2.93 -30.72 8.99
C PRO A 203 -3.93 -30.89 7.84
N GLY A 204 -4.10 -32.13 7.39
CA GLY A 204 -5.03 -32.50 6.33
C GLY A 204 -4.64 -31.98 4.95
N TYR A 205 -5.60 -32.04 4.04
CA TYR A 205 -5.46 -31.54 2.68
C TYR A 205 -5.62 -30.02 2.61
N VAL A 206 -4.72 -29.38 1.84
CA VAL A 206 -4.76 -27.96 1.51
C VAL A 206 -4.70 -27.85 0.00
N ASP A 207 -5.70 -27.21 -0.58
CA ASP A 207 -5.90 -27.11 -2.03
C ASP A 207 -5.13 -25.95 -2.67
N ALA A 208 -5.02 -24.82 -1.96
CA ALA A 208 -4.48 -23.59 -2.49
C ALA A 208 -3.46 -22.90 -1.55
N ALA A 209 -2.55 -22.18 -2.19
CA ALA A 209 -1.63 -21.23 -1.55
C ALA A 209 -1.62 -19.94 -2.37
N TYR A 210 -1.29 -18.83 -1.70
CA TYR A 210 -1.50 -17.50 -2.27
C TYR A 210 -0.22 -16.67 -2.26
N GLY A 211 -0.14 -15.75 -3.21
CA GLY A 211 0.87 -14.70 -3.29
C GLY A 211 0.19 -13.33 -3.30
N ILE A 212 0.92 -12.29 -2.93
CA ILE A 212 0.43 -10.90 -3.01
C ILE A 212 1.35 -10.09 -3.92
N ALA A 213 0.80 -9.48 -4.96
CA ALA A 213 1.50 -8.47 -5.75
C ALA A 213 1.14 -7.07 -5.22
N VAL A 214 2.14 -6.22 -4.98
CA VAL A 214 1.96 -4.90 -4.38
C VAL A 214 2.66 -3.83 -5.20
N ASP A 215 1.90 -2.81 -5.59
CA ASP A 215 2.42 -1.55 -6.11
C ASP A 215 2.35 -0.48 -5.01
N VAL A 216 3.53 0.03 -4.64
CA VAL A 216 3.70 1.04 -3.60
C VAL A 216 3.92 2.40 -4.26
N GLY A 217 2.82 3.03 -4.65
CA GLY A 217 2.82 4.39 -5.18
C GLY A 217 3.04 5.46 -4.10
N SER A 218 3.40 6.66 -4.55
CA SER A 218 3.47 7.86 -3.70
C SER A 218 2.12 8.14 -3.05
N THR A 219 1.04 8.11 -3.83
CA THR A 219 -0.31 8.48 -3.39
C THR A 219 -1.16 7.30 -2.97
N THR A 220 -1.04 6.17 -3.68
CA THR A 220 -1.89 4.99 -3.53
C THR A 220 -1.01 3.76 -3.37
N VAL A 221 -1.41 2.85 -2.49
CA VAL A 221 -0.84 1.51 -2.38
C VAL A 221 -1.90 0.54 -2.87
N ALA A 222 -1.57 -0.28 -3.86
CA ALA A 222 -2.45 -1.27 -4.43
C ALA A 222 -1.89 -2.68 -4.21
N GLY A 223 -2.75 -3.61 -3.83
CA GLY A 223 -2.40 -5.01 -3.62
C GLY A 223 -3.39 -5.94 -4.30
N HIS A 224 -2.87 -7.03 -4.86
CA HIS A 224 -3.63 -8.10 -5.50
C HIS A 224 -3.23 -9.43 -4.89
N LEU A 225 -4.21 -10.17 -4.35
CA LEU A 225 -4.03 -11.52 -3.83
C LEU A 225 -4.27 -12.50 -4.98
N CYS A 226 -3.28 -13.33 -5.26
CA CYS A 226 -3.30 -14.28 -6.37
C CYS A 226 -3.18 -15.72 -5.86
N GLU A 227 -3.94 -16.65 -6.42
CA GLU A 227 -3.71 -18.08 -6.21
C GLU A 227 -2.45 -18.50 -6.98
N LEU A 228 -1.45 -19.06 -6.30
CA LEU A 228 -0.13 -19.34 -6.88
C LEU A 228 -0.15 -20.45 -7.93
N LYS A 229 -1.17 -21.31 -7.95
CA LYS A 229 -1.26 -22.43 -8.89
C LYS A 229 -1.89 -22.02 -10.22
N SER A 230 -2.96 -21.22 -10.16
CA SER A 230 -3.74 -20.80 -11.33
C SER A 230 -3.30 -19.44 -11.86
N GLY A 231 -2.72 -18.59 -11.02
CA GLY A 231 -2.43 -17.18 -11.32
C GLY A 231 -3.67 -16.28 -11.19
N GLU A 232 -4.82 -16.82 -10.80
CA GLU A 232 -6.07 -16.06 -10.66
C GLU A 232 -5.97 -15.02 -9.54
N ILE A 233 -6.42 -13.80 -9.82
CA ILE A 233 -6.57 -12.74 -8.81
C ILE A 233 -7.86 -13.01 -8.04
N VAL A 234 -7.72 -13.45 -6.78
CA VAL A 234 -8.85 -13.75 -5.89
C VAL A 234 -9.29 -12.56 -5.04
N GLY A 235 -8.50 -11.48 -5.02
CA GLY A 235 -8.85 -10.27 -4.30
C GLY A 235 -7.99 -9.07 -4.68
N SER A 236 -8.57 -7.87 -4.63
CA SER A 236 -7.88 -6.61 -4.88
C SER A 236 -8.19 -5.60 -3.78
N TYR A 237 -7.17 -4.92 -3.27
CA TYR A 237 -7.31 -3.94 -2.20
C TYR A 237 -6.42 -2.73 -2.48
N GLY A 238 -7.03 -1.56 -2.55
CA GLY A 238 -6.32 -0.28 -2.65
C GLY A 238 -6.55 0.55 -1.39
N LEU A 239 -5.50 1.20 -0.92
CA LEU A 239 -5.60 2.25 0.09
C LEU A 239 -4.72 3.44 -0.27
N MET A 240 -5.04 4.57 0.33
CA MET A 240 -4.22 5.76 0.22
C MET A 240 -2.94 5.60 1.05
N ASN A 241 -1.82 6.05 0.51
CA ASN A 241 -0.54 5.99 1.19
C ASN A 241 -0.55 6.93 2.42
N PRO A 242 -0.43 6.41 3.65
CA PRO A 242 -0.51 7.21 4.87
C PRO A 242 0.67 8.18 5.02
N GLN A 243 1.71 8.04 4.20
CA GLN A 243 2.87 8.92 4.22
C GLN A 243 2.57 10.33 3.68
N ILE A 244 1.42 10.55 3.02
CA ILE A 244 1.00 11.87 2.54
C ILE A 244 1.04 12.92 3.66
N ARG A 245 0.78 12.53 4.92
CA ARG A 245 0.85 13.43 6.08
C ARG A 245 2.25 13.96 6.39
N PHE A 246 3.29 13.23 5.99
CA PHE A 246 4.69 13.63 6.15
C PHE A 246 5.21 14.41 4.93
N GLY A 247 4.58 14.17 3.79
CA GLY A 247 4.87 14.83 2.52
C GLY A 247 3.96 14.30 1.44
N GLU A 248 3.25 15.20 0.76
CA GLU A 248 2.31 14.85 -0.30
C GLU A 248 3.03 14.30 -1.55
N ASP A 249 4.25 14.77 -1.84
CA ASP A 249 5.08 14.27 -2.93
C ASP A 249 6.39 13.63 -2.43
N LEU A 250 7.08 12.92 -3.32
CA LEU A 250 8.30 12.18 -3.00
C LEU A 250 9.41 13.07 -2.41
N MET A 251 9.64 14.26 -2.99
CA MET A 251 10.70 15.18 -2.54
C MET A 251 10.39 15.80 -1.17
N SER A 252 9.11 16.05 -0.90
CA SER A 252 8.65 16.53 0.40
C SER A 252 8.84 15.48 1.49
N ARG A 253 8.70 14.18 1.18
CA ARG A 253 9.04 13.09 2.12
C ARG A 253 10.53 13.00 2.40
N VAL A 254 11.36 13.12 1.37
CA VAL A 254 12.82 13.18 1.56
C VAL A 254 13.20 14.39 2.42
N SER A 255 12.60 15.56 2.15
CA SER A 255 12.80 16.75 2.97
C SER A 255 12.34 16.55 4.42
N TYR A 256 11.25 15.82 4.64
CA TYR A 256 10.78 15.47 5.98
C TYR A 256 11.82 14.63 6.73
N VAL A 257 12.40 13.60 6.11
CA VAL A 257 13.49 12.81 6.70
C VAL A 257 14.69 13.69 7.06
N MET A 258 15.09 14.59 6.15
CA MET A 258 16.24 15.47 6.36
C MET A 258 16.03 16.45 7.54
N MET A 259 14.80 16.90 7.76
CA MET A 259 14.49 17.92 8.76
C MET A 259 14.04 17.35 10.11
N ASN A 260 13.64 16.08 10.17
CA ASN A 260 13.08 15.44 11.35
C ASN A 260 13.87 14.18 11.68
N PRO A 261 14.74 14.21 12.72
CA PRO A 261 15.47 13.02 13.16
C PRO A 261 14.52 11.85 13.47
N GLY A 262 14.75 10.69 12.84
CA GLY A 262 13.87 9.53 12.94
C GLY A 262 12.68 9.53 11.96
N GLY A 263 12.57 10.53 11.08
CA GLY A 263 11.52 10.61 10.08
C GLY A 263 11.54 9.45 9.07
N ASP A 264 12.72 8.87 8.81
CA ASP A 264 12.89 7.64 8.03
C ASP A 264 12.18 6.45 8.68
N VAL A 265 12.33 6.31 10.01
CA VAL A 265 11.66 5.26 10.80
C VAL A 265 10.16 5.49 10.83
N GLU A 266 9.70 6.74 10.97
CA GLU A 266 8.27 7.08 10.95
C GLU A 266 7.62 6.75 9.60
N LEU A 267 8.26 7.14 8.50
CA LEU A 267 7.81 6.84 7.14
C LEU A 267 7.78 5.33 6.89
N THR A 268 8.82 4.60 7.30
CA THR A 268 8.93 3.14 7.18
C THR A 268 7.83 2.44 7.97
N THR A 269 7.62 2.86 9.22
CA THR A 269 6.57 2.31 10.09
C THR A 269 5.19 2.56 9.49
N ALA A 270 4.94 3.77 8.97
CA ALA A 270 3.66 4.12 8.37
C ALA A 270 3.35 3.26 7.12
N ILE A 271 4.32 3.04 6.23
CA ILE A 271 4.07 2.24 5.02
C ILE A 271 3.92 0.74 5.35
N ARG A 272 4.73 0.20 6.27
CA ARG A 272 4.59 -1.20 6.71
C ARG A 272 3.28 -1.45 7.44
N ALA A 273 2.77 -0.48 8.19
CA ALA A 273 1.43 -0.55 8.78
C ALA A 273 0.34 -0.56 7.71
N ALA A 274 0.44 0.29 6.68
CA ALA A 274 -0.46 0.30 5.53
C ALA A 274 -0.45 -1.03 4.75
N LEU A 275 0.73 -1.61 4.51
CA LEU A 275 0.86 -2.93 3.89
C LEU A 275 0.16 -4.01 4.72
N ASN A 276 0.31 -3.98 6.05
CA ASN A 276 -0.40 -4.92 6.93
C ASN A 276 -1.93 -4.73 6.92
N GLU A 277 -2.43 -3.48 6.83
CA GLU A 277 -3.86 -3.22 6.66
C GLU A 277 -4.37 -3.80 5.33
N MET A 278 -3.64 -3.55 4.25
CA MET A 278 -3.95 -4.08 2.91
C MET A 278 -3.97 -5.61 2.91
N ILE A 279 -2.94 -6.25 3.46
CA ILE A 279 -2.85 -7.70 3.60
C ILE A 279 -4.06 -8.23 4.35
N GLY A 280 -4.39 -7.64 5.51
CA GLY A 280 -5.57 -8.02 6.29
C GLY A 280 -6.88 -7.85 5.51
N GLY A 281 -7.01 -6.77 4.74
CA GLY A 281 -8.15 -6.51 3.88
C GLY A 281 -8.30 -7.53 2.75
N LEU A 282 -7.20 -7.89 2.08
CA LEU A 282 -7.17 -8.89 1.00
C LEU A 282 -7.61 -10.26 1.50
N VAL A 283 -6.96 -10.76 2.55
CA VAL A 283 -7.23 -12.12 3.06
C VAL A 283 -8.64 -12.22 3.67
N SER A 284 -9.13 -11.15 4.30
CA SER A 284 -10.48 -11.11 4.84
C SER A 284 -11.55 -11.11 3.76
N GLN A 285 -11.32 -10.42 2.63
CA GLN A 285 -12.25 -10.40 1.50
C GLN A 285 -12.31 -11.74 0.75
N ALA A 286 -11.18 -12.44 0.67
CA ALA A 286 -11.06 -13.71 -0.03
C ALA A 286 -11.32 -14.95 0.87
N ASP A 287 -11.63 -14.75 2.16
CA ASP A 287 -11.75 -15.83 3.17
C ASP A 287 -10.51 -16.74 3.24
N VAL A 288 -9.32 -16.12 3.20
CA VAL A 288 -8.01 -16.78 3.22
C VAL A 288 -7.35 -16.57 4.58
N GLU A 289 -6.66 -17.60 5.10
CA GLU A 289 -5.84 -17.47 6.30
C GLU A 289 -4.47 -16.84 5.97
N LEU A 290 -3.93 -15.99 6.84
CA LEU A 290 -2.63 -15.33 6.63
C LEU A 290 -1.48 -16.33 6.42
N GLU A 291 -1.57 -17.48 7.08
CA GLU A 291 -0.61 -18.57 6.98
C GLU A 291 -0.54 -19.18 5.58
N ARG A 292 -1.59 -19.03 4.76
CA ARG A 292 -1.69 -19.57 3.39
C ARG A 292 -1.02 -18.69 2.34
N VAL A 293 -0.63 -17.47 2.72
CA VAL A 293 0.13 -16.57 1.86
C VAL A 293 1.62 -16.90 1.98
N LEU A 294 2.24 -17.31 0.88
CA LEU A 294 3.61 -17.81 0.81
C LEU A 294 4.58 -16.84 0.12
N GLU A 295 4.05 -15.83 -0.57
CA GLU A 295 4.89 -14.89 -1.31
C GLU A 295 4.27 -13.49 -1.31
N ILE A 296 5.12 -12.47 -1.25
CA ILE A 296 4.74 -11.09 -1.51
C ILE A 296 5.76 -10.40 -2.41
N THR A 297 5.32 -9.92 -3.56
CA THR A 297 6.12 -9.14 -4.50
C THR A 297 5.78 -7.67 -4.35
N ILE A 298 6.78 -6.81 -4.17
CA ILE A 298 6.61 -5.39 -3.94
C ILE A 298 7.38 -4.60 -4.99
N VAL A 299 6.72 -3.64 -5.62
CA VAL A 299 7.30 -2.69 -6.55
C VAL A 299 6.95 -1.26 -6.16
N GLY A 300 7.68 -0.29 -6.70
CA GLY A 300 7.47 1.12 -6.45
C GLY A 300 8.67 1.94 -6.90
N ASN A 301 8.48 3.25 -6.98
CA ASN A 301 9.55 4.19 -7.33
C ASN A 301 10.71 4.11 -6.30
N PRO A 302 11.91 4.62 -6.62
CA PRO A 302 13.10 4.41 -5.79
C PRO A 302 12.96 4.86 -4.34
N ILE A 303 12.24 5.96 -4.10
CA ILE A 303 12.01 6.49 -2.74
C ILE A 303 11.08 5.55 -1.97
N MET A 304 9.96 5.13 -2.56
CA MET A 304 9.06 4.17 -1.93
C MET A 304 9.72 2.81 -1.70
N HIS A 305 10.50 2.33 -2.66
CA HIS A 305 11.32 1.13 -2.56
C HIS A 305 12.25 1.18 -1.34
N HIS A 306 13.03 2.27 -1.20
CA HIS A 306 13.96 2.42 -0.07
C HIS A 306 13.22 2.49 1.26
N ILE A 307 12.14 3.25 1.35
CA ILE A 307 11.38 3.39 2.60
C ILE A 307 10.73 2.06 3.02
N VAL A 308 10.17 1.26 2.11
CA VAL A 308 9.61 -0.06 2.46
C VAL A 308 10.69 -0.97 3.08
N LEU A 309 11.90 -0.93 2.52
CA LEU A 309 13.06 -1.68 2.99
C LEU A 309 13.68 -1.10 4.27
N GLY A 310 13.25 0.07 4.74
CA GLY A 310 13.84 0.77 5.89
C GLY A 310 15.20 1.39 5.59
N ILE A 311 15.46 1.71 4.32
CA ILE A 311 16.67 2.38 3.85
C ILE A 311 16.41 3.89 3.79
N ASP A 312 17.33 4.69 4.31
CA ASP A 312 17.26 6.16 4.25
C ASP A 312 17.19 6.65 2.78
N PRO A 313 16.10 7.33 2.37
CA PRO A 313 15.95 7.84 1.02
C PRO A 313 16.65 9.18 0.78
N THR A 314 17.28 9.80 1.79
CA THR A 314 17.91 11.13 1.70
C THR A 314 18.87 11.28 0.51
N PRO A 315 19.74 10.31 0.19
CA PRO A 315 20.63 10.40 -0.98
C PRO A 315 19.90 10.53 -2.33
N LEU A 316 18.62 10.16 -2.41
CA LEU A 316 17.80 10.28 -3.63
C LEU A 316 17.24 11.69 -3.83
N GLY A 317 17.27 12.55 -2.80
CA GLY A 317 16.83 13.95 -2.93
C GLY A 317 17.92 14.91 -3.43
N MET A 318 19.16 14.43 -3.56
CA MET A 318 20.32 15.27 -3.86
C MET A 318 21.15 14.62 -4.96
N ALA A 319 21.57 15.40 -5.96
CA ALA A 319 22.49 14.89 -6.98
C ALA A 319 23.77 14.36 -6.30
N PRO A 320 24.25 13.14 -6.65
CA PRO A 320 23.94 12.39 -7.87
C PRO A 320 22.86 11.30 -7.73
N PHE A 321 21.92 11.41 -6.78
CA PHE A 321 20.73 10.54 -6.63
C PHE A 321 21.10 9.05 -6.47
N VAL A 322 22.01 8.77 -5.53
CA VAL A 322 22.64 7.46 -5.40
C VAL A 322 21.70 6.47 -4.72
N LEU A 323 21.42 5.35 -5.39
CA LEU A 323 20.70 4.20 -4.81
C LEU A 323 21.60 3.46 -3.82
N ALA A 324 21.03 2.99 -2.70
CA ALA A 324 21.72 2.05 -1.83
C ALA A 324 21.86 0.66 -2.49
N THR A 325 20.84 0.27 -3.28
CA THR A 325 20.85 -0.92 -4.13
C THR A 325 20.02 -0.66 -5.38
N ASN A 326 20.50 -1.15 -6.52
CA ASN A 326 19.76 -1.26 -7.77
C ASN A 326 19.31 -2.71 -8.04
N GLU A 327 19.85 -3.68 -7.31
CA GLU A 327 19.48 -5.09 -7.39
C GLU A 327 18.18 -5.37 -6.62
N SER A 328 17.50 -6.45 -7.00
CA SER A 328 16.33 -6.94 -6.26
C SER A 328 16.71 -7.41 -4.87
N VAL A 329 15.83 -7.18 -3.90
CA VAL A 329 16.02 -7.61 -2.50
C VAL A 329 15.01 -8.69 -2.17
N SER A 330 15.45 -9.74 -1.50
CA SER A 330 14.58 -10.84 -1.10
C SER A 330 14.89 -11.30 0.31
N GLY A 331 13.87 -11.79 1.00
CA GLY A 331 14.00 -12.24 2.37
C GLY A 331 12.66 -12.76 2.88
N TRP A 332 12.46 -12.69 4.19
CA TRP A 332 11.22 -13.13 4.81
C TRP A 332 10.33 -11.95 5.13
N ALA A 333 9.02 -12.04 4.85
CA ALA A 333 8.09 -10.93 5.02
C ALA A 333 8.10 -10.37 6.46
N THR A 334 8.37 -11.23 7.45
CA THR A 334 8.55 -10.84 8.87
C THR A 334 9.72 -9.89 9.12
N GLU A 335 10.74 -9.85 8.27
CA GLU A 335 11.87 -8.90 8.35
C GLU A 335 11.45 -7.49 7.92
N LEU A 336 10.33 -7.38 7.18
CA LEU A 336 9.68 -6.12 6.81
C LEU A 336 8.50 -5.79 7.75
N ASP A 337 8.42 -6.42 8.92
CA ASP A 337 7.31 -6.31 9.88
C ASP A 337 5.94 -6.64 9.28
N LEU A 338 5.89 -7.43 8.20
CA LEU A 338 4.66 -7.88 7.58
C LEU A 338 4.15 -9.15 8.28
N LYS A 339 2.85 -9.17 8.56
CA LYS A 339 2.15 -10.25 9.28
C LYS A 339 1.86 -11.45 8.37
N LEU A 340 2.90 -11.93 7.70
CA LEU A 340 2.87 -13.07 6.80
C LEU A 340 3.94 -14.08 7.27
N PRO A 341 3.59 -15.00 8.18
CA PRO A 341 4.60 -15.81 8.89
C PRO A 341 5.37 -16.76 7.97
N ASN A 342 4.73 -17.22 6.88
CA ASN A 342 5.30 -18.19 5.95
C ASN A 342 5.80 -17.55 4.65
N ALA A 343 5.53 -16.26 4.44
CA ALA A 343 5.82 -15.63 3.16
C ALA A 343 7.27 -15.18 3.02
N SER A 344 7.87 -15.43 1.86
CA SER A 344 9.03 -14.66 1.40
C SER A 344 8.58 -13.37 0.76
N TYR A 345 9.39 -12.31 0.87
CA TYR A 345 9.21 -11.11 0.07
C TYR A 345 10.22 -11.08 -1.09
N TYR A 346 9.79 -10.43 -2.19
CA TYR A 346 10.64 -10.00 -3.29
C TYR A 346 10.35 -8.53 -3.57
N VAL A 347 11.35 -7.66 -3.43
CA VAL A 347 11.28 -6.26 -3.85
C VAL A 347 12.03 -6.12 -5.17
N GLY A 348 11.36 -5.62 -6.21
CA GLY A 348 11.92 -5.51 -7.55
C GLY A 348 13.14 -4.56 -7.65
N PRO A 349 13.99 -4.72 -8.66
CA PRO A 349 15.19 -3.90 -8.83
C PRO A 349 14.85 -2.47 -9.26
N CYS A 350 15.67 -1.49 -8.85
CA CYS A 350 15.58 -0.11 -9.32
C CYS A 350 16.51 0.10 -10.53
N ILE A 351 16.04 0.84 -11.54
CA ILE A 351 16.82 1.14 -12.75
C ILE A 351 17.79 2.31 -12.50
N ALA A 352 17.32 3.36 -11.82
CA ALA A 352 18.09 4.56 -11.51
C ALA A 352 17.50 5.31 -10.29
N GLY A 353 18.14 6.38 -9.83
CA GLY A 353 17.69 7.16 -8.66
C GLY A 353 16.27 7.74 -8.76
N HIS A 354 15.71 7.85 -9.96
CA HIS A 354 14.32 8.29 -10.21
C HIS A 354 13.50 7.32 -11.07
N VAL A 355 14.03 6.13 -11.40
CA VAL A 355 13.32 5.12 -12.19
C VAL A 355 13.35 3.82 -11.41
N GLY A 356 12.19 3.40 -10.90
CA GLY A 356 12.09 2.39 -9.86
C GLY A 356 11.72 1.00 -10.34
N ALA A 357 11.34 0.18 -9.36
CA ALA A 357 10.90 -1.19 -9.55
C ALA A 357 9.51 -1.27 -10.19
N ASP A 358 8.70 -0.23 -10.00
CA ASP A 358 7.43 -0.02 -10.73
C ASP A 358 7.66 0.03 -12.24
N THR A 359 8.61 0.85 -12.71
CA THR A 359 8.99 0.89 -14.14
C THR A 359 9.56 -0.45 -14.60
N ALA A 360 10.39 -1.11 -13.78
CA ALA A 360 10.92 -2.43 -14.12
C ALA A 360 9.81 -3.48 -14.30
N ALA A 361 8.77 -3.42 -13.47
CA ALA A 361 7.59 -4.27 -13.59
C ALA A 361 6.78 -3.96 -14.85
N ALA A 362 6.59 -2.68 -15.19
CA ALA A 362 5.94 -2.28 -16.44
C ALA A 362 6.71 -2.80 -17.68
N ILE A 363 8.05 -2.73 -17.66
CA ILE A 363 8.89 -3.31 -18.72
C ILE A 363 8.73 -4.82 -18.81
N LEU A 364 8.62 -5.53 -17.68
CA LEU A 364 8.43 -6.97 -17.66
C LEU A 364 7.07 -7.38 -18.25
N ALA A 365 6.02 -6.65 -17.86
CA ALA A 365 4.64 -6.89 -18.30
C ALA A 365 4.49 -6.63 -19.81
N GLU A 366 4.79 -5.41 -20.24
CA GLU A 366 4.57 -4.96 -21.63
C GLU A 366 5.60 -5.55 -22.61
N GLY A 367 6.79 -5.88 -22.11
CA GLY A 367 7.77 -6.66 -22.84
C GLY A 367 8.41 -5.99 -24.07
N PRO A 368 8.87 -4.73 -24.03
CA PRO A 368 9.64 -4.14 -25.13
C PRO A 368 10.89 -4.95 -25.48
N HIS A 369 11.49 -5.62 -24.49
CA HIS A 369 12.61 -6.53 -24.66
C HIS A 369 12.27 -7.80 -25.49
N ARG A 370 10.99 -8.07 -25.75
CA ARG A 370 10.50 -9.20 -26.59
C ARG A 370 10.08 -8.75 -28.00
N SER A 371 10.02 -7.45 -28.25
CA SER A 371 9.61 -6.87 -29.54
C SER A 371 10.80 -6.39 -30.36
N LYS A 372 10.79 -6.65 -31.68
CA LYS A 372 11.76 -6.05 -32.61
C LYS A 372 11.42 -4.58 -32.93
N GLU A 373 10.14 -4.24 -32.87
CA GLU A 373 9.65 -2.88 -33.10
C GLU A 373 9.99 -1.99 -31.91
N MET A 374 10.30 -0.72 -32.20
CA MET A 374 10.54 0.29 -31.18
C MET A 374 9.23 0.63 -30.46
N GLN A 375 9.19 0.41 -29.15
CA GLN A 375 8.04 0.71 -28.31
C GLN A 375 8.34 1.88 -27.38
N LEU A 376 7.35 2.74 -27.19
CA LEU A 376 7.36 3.82 -26.21
C LEU A 376 6.31 3.51 -25.14
N LEU A 377 6.78 3.28 -23.92
CA LEU A 377 5.93 3.15 -22.74
C LEU A 377 6.00 4.45 -21.95
N VAL A 378 4.84 4.92 -21.51
CA VAL A 378 4.71 6.13 -20.72
C VAL A 378 3.79 5.81 -19.55
N ASP A 379 4.36 5.67 -18.37
CA ASP A 379 3.59 5.67 -17.13
C ASP A 379 3.37 7.12 -16.71
N ILE A 380 2.12 7.50 -16.46
CA ILE A 380 1.73 8.87 -16.15
C ILE A 380 1.17 8.89 -14.72
N GLY A 381 2.00 9.34 -13.78
CA GLY A 381 1.61 9.64 -12.41
C GLY A 381 2.14 10.99 -11.95
N THR A 382 2.45 11.08 -10.66
CA THR A 382 3.09 12.25 -10.04
C THR A 382 4.41 12.60 -10.72
N ASN A 383 5.14 11.56 -11.14
CA ASN A 383 6.19 11.62 -12.14
C ASN A 383 5.73 10.85 -13.37
N ALA A 384 6.35 11.14 -14.52
CA ALA A 384 6.19 10.32 -15.72
C ALA A 384 7.46 9.52 -15.98
N GLU A 385 7.33 8.20 -15.87
CA GLU A 385 8.36 7.25 -16.25
C GLU A 385 8.19 6.87 -17.71
N ILE A 386 9.25 7.08 -18.49
CA ILE A 386 9.24 6.90 -19.94
C ILE A 386 10.28 5.84 -20.29
N VAL A 387 9.84 4.80 -21.00
CA VAL A 387 10.72 3.75 -21.53
C VAL A 387 10.61 3.73 -23.04
N LEU A 388 11.74 3.81 -23.73
CA LEU A 388 11.84 3.65 -25.18
C LEU A 388 12.76 2.48 -25.48
N GLY A 389 12.28 1.44 -26.15
CA GLY A 389 13.15 0.33 -26.49
C GLY A 389 12.53 -0.80 -27.29
N ASN A 390 13.40 -1.77 -27.59
CA ASN A 390 13.11 -3.01 -28.28
C ASN A 390 14.08 -4.12 -27.79
N THR A 391 14.15 -5.25 -28.50
CA THR A 391 15.06 -6.38 -28.21
C THR A 391 16.55 -6.02 -28.20
N GLU A 392 16.97 -4.94 -28.87
CA GLU A 392 18.38 -4.57 -28.98
C GLU A 392 18.83 -3.57 -27.90
N LYS A 393 17.97 -2.60 -27.58
CA LYS A 393 18.30 -1.53 -26.64
C LYS A 393 17.06 -0.94 -25.99
N GLN A 394 17.21 -0.54 -24.72
CA GLN A 394 16.20 0.15 -23.95
C GLN A 394 16.79 1.39 -23.28
N PHE A 395 16.01 2.46 -23.21
CA PHE A 395 16.30 3.68 -22.49
C PHE A 395 15.15 3.94 -21.52
N ALA A 396 15.49 4.39 -20.32
CA ALA A 396 14.51 4.81 -19.33
C ALA A 396 14.84 6.21 -18.84
N ALA A 397 13.81 7.03 -18.62
CA ALA A 397 13.90 8.35 -18.05
C ALA A 397 12.70 8.59 -17.13
N SER A 398 12.87 9.48 -16.15
CA SER A 398 11.75 9.99 -15.36
C SER A 398 11.71 11.51 -15.54
N SER A 399 10.49 12.06 -15.62
CA SER A 399 10.23 13.48 -15.77
C SER A 399 9.26 13.94 -14.69
N PRO A 400 9.57 15.01 -13.94
CA PRO A 400 8.60 15.61 -13.02
C PRO A 400 7.47 16.25 -13.83
N THR A 401 6.29 15.65 -13.78
CA THR A 401 5.07 16.14 -14.44
C THR A 401 4.24 17.03 -13.53
N GLY A 402 4.31 16.80 -12.21
CA GLY A 402 3.45 17.44 -11.23
C GLY A 402 2.02 16.87 -11.27
N PRO A 403 1.21 17.10 -10.23
CA PRO A 403 -0.07 16.39 -10.04
C PRO A 403 -1.24 17.01 -10.83
N ALA A 404 -0.98 17.72 -11.93
CA ALA A 404 -2.01 18.41 -12.70
C ALA A 404 -3.07 17.44 -13.25
N PHE A 405 -2.65 16.29 -13.76
CA PHE A 405 -3.56 15.23 -14.22
C PHE A 405 -4.26 14.49 -13.07
N GLU A 406 -3.71 14.55 -11.86
CA GLU A 406 -4.37 14.05 -10.63
C GLU A 406 -5.39 15.06 -10.06
N GLY A 407 -5.53 16.23 -10.70
CA GLY A 407 -6.42 17.30 -10.30
C GLY A 407 -5.89 18.17 -9.15
N ALA A 408 -4.64 18.01 -8.72
CA ALA A 408 -4.07 18.85 -7.67
C ALA A 408 -3.45 20.14 -8.25
N GLN A 409 -3.40 21.19 -7.42
CA GLN A 409 -2.89 22.53 -7.79
C GLN A 409 -3.63 23.20 -8.97
N ILE A 410 -4.86 22.79 -9.24
CA ILE A 410 -5.79 23.43 -10.19
C ILE A 410 -6.99 23.92 -9.37
N SER A 411 -7.44 25.17 -9.58
CA SER A 411 -8.45 25.82 -8.74
C SER A 411 -9.79 25.07 -8.64
N ALA A 412 -10.17 24.35 -9.70
CA ALA A 412 -11.32 23.46 -9.75
C ALA A 412 -10.91 22.01 -10.07
N GLY A 413 -9.64 21.68 -9.87
CA GLY A 413 -9.13 20.33 -10.05
C GLY A 413 -9.61 19.43 -8.92
N GLN A 414 -9.97 18.20 -9.28
CA GLN A 414 -10.36 17.17 -8.34
C GLN A 414 -10.01 15.81 -8.94
N ARG A 415 -9.89 14.80 -8.09
CA ARG A 415 -9.71 13.42 -8.54
C ARG A 415 -10.97 12.91 -9.23
N ALA A 416 -10.79 11.91 -10.10
CA ALA A 416 -11.89 11.22 -10.77
C ALA A 416 -12.83 10.54 -9.76
N THR A 417 -13.90 11.24 -9.40
CA THR A 417 -14.93 10.83 -8.44
C THR A 417 -16.30 11.28 -8.95
N ALA A 418 -17.39 10.73 -8.40
CA ALA A 418 -18.73 11.10 -8.83
C ALA A 418 -18.95 12.63 -8.78
N GLY A 419 -19.47 13.20 -9.88
CA GLY A 419 -19.63 14.65 -10.05
C GLY A 419 -18.41 15.37 -10.65
N ALA A 420 -17.24 14.73 -10.74
CA ALA A 420 -16.10 15.30 -11.45
C ALA A 420 -16.32 15.27 -12.96
N ILE A 421 -15.95 16.35 -13.66
CA ILE A 421 -16.07 16.45 -15.12
C ILE A 421 -15.04 15.53 -15.78
N GLU A 422 -15.50 14.51 -16.51
CA GLU A 422 -14.65 13.58 -17.27
C GLU A 422 -14.53 13.95 -18.75
N HIS A 423 -15.53 14.64 -19.29
CA HIS A 423 -15.51 15.08 -20.69
C HIS A 423 -16.01 16.51 -20.84
N VAL A 424 -15.35 17.24 -21.74
CA VAL A 424 -15.75 18.58 -22.18
C VAL A 424 -15.81 18.58 -23.70
N ARG A 425 -16.90 19.11 -24.26
CA ARG A 425 -17.01 19.42 -25.69
C ARG A 425 -17.44 20.87 -25.84
N ILE A 426 -16.71 21.61 -26.67
CA ILE A 426 -17.02 22.99 -27.01
C ILE A 426 -17.44 23.02 -28.46
N ASP A 427 -18.66 23.51 -28.72
CA ASP A 427 -19.15 23.69 -30.07
C ASP A 427 -18.33 24.76 -30.81
N ARG A 428 -17.91 24.49 -32.05
CA ARG A 428 -16.96 25.35 -32.76
C ARG A 428 -17.59 26.64 -33.30
N GLU A 429 -18.90 26.66 -33.50
CA GLU A 429 -19.60 27.81 -34.08
C GLU A 429 -20.18 28.70 -32.98
N THR A 430 -20.86 28.10 -32.01
CA THR A 430 -21.53 28.79 -30.91
C THR A 430 -20.62 29.07 -29.72
N LEU A 431 -19.50 28.33 -29.60
CA LEU A 431 -18.59 28.33 -28.45
C LEU A 431 -19.25 27.85 -27.14
N GLU A 432 -20.43 27.23 -27.23
CA GLU A 432 -21.13 26.69 -26.06
C GLU A 432 -20.44 25.41 -25.57
N PRO A 433 -20.05 25.35 -24.28
CA PRO A 433 -19.52 24.13 -23.69
C PRO A 433 -20.65 23.21 -23.23
N ARG A 434 -20.43 21.91 -23.36
CA ARG A 434 -21.17 20.87 -22.63
C ARG A 434 -20.20 19.92 -21.96
N VAL A 435 -20.60 19.44 -20.79
CA VAL A 435 -19.77 18.58 -19.95
C VAL A 435 -20.48 17.27 -19.64
N LYS A 436 -19.71 16.22 -19.39
CA LYS A 436 -20.17 14.97 -18.79
C LYS A 436 -19.42 14.77 -17.48
N VAL A 437 -20.13 14.30 -16.46
CA VAL A 437 -19.56 14.06 -15.12
C VAL A 437 -19.57 12.57 -14.80
N ILE A 438 -18.57 12.12 -14.07
CA ILE A 438 -18.51 10.74 -13.57
C ILE A 438 -19.76 10.47 -12.74
N GLY A 439 -20.44 9.36 -13.04
CA GLY A 439 -21.69 8.96 -12.39
C GLY A 439 -22.96 9.35 -13.15
N SER A 440 -22.87 10.17 -14.19
CA SER A 440 -23.99 10.49 -15.09
C SER A 440 -23.66 10.08 -16.52
N GLU A 441 -24.60 9.41 -17.19
CA GLU A 441 -24.46 9.09 -18.61
C GLU A 441 -24.85 10.27 -19.53
N LEU A 442 -25.50 11.30 -18.97
CA LEU A 442 -26.05 12.43 -19.70
C LEU A 442 -25.02 13.55 -19.88
N TRP A 443 -25.15 14.28 -20.98
CA TRP A 443 -24.45 15.57 -21.13
C TRP A 443 -25.19 16.68 -20.40
N SER A 444 -24.48 17.73 -19.98
CA SER A 444 -25.04 18.87 -19.27
C SER A 444 -26.15 19.64 -19.99
N ASN A 445 -26.30 19.43 -21.31
CA ASN A 445 -27.34 20.02 -22.14
C ASN A 445 -28.52 19.06 -22.42
N GLU A 446 -28.50 17.84 -21.87
CA GLU A 446 -29.55 16.85 -22.01
C GLU A 446 -30.56 16.96 -20.85
N PRO A 447 -31.87 16.79 -21.12
CA PRO A 447 -32.87 16.78 -20.05
C PRO A 447 -32.60 15.69 -19.01
N GLY A 448 -32.70 16.05 -17.73
CA GLY A 448 -32.47 15.12 -16.61
C GLY A 448 -31.05 15.14 -16.02
N PHE A 449 -30.11 15.87 -16.62
CA PHE A 449 -28.71 15.92 -16.12
C PHE A 449 -28.58 16.44 -14.68
N ILE A 450 -29.39 17.42 -14.27
CA ILE A 450 -29.33 17.97 -12.90
C ILE A 450 -29.82 16.94 -11.87
N GLU A 451 -30.68 16.02 -12.30
CA GLU A 451 -31.32 15.00 -11.45
C GLU A 451 -30.55 13.68 -11.45
N SER A 452 -29.61 13.49 -12.39
CA SER A 452 -28.84 12.26 -12.60
C SER A 452 -27.65 12.12 -11.66
#